data_AF-E1ZIF6-F1
#
_entry.id   AF-E1ZIF6-F1
#
_cell.length_a   1.000
_cell.length_b   1.000
_cell.length_c   1.000
_cell.angle_alpha   90.00
_cell.angle_beta   90.00
_cell.angle_gamma   90.00
#
_symmetry.space_group_name_H-M   'P 1'
#
loop_
_entity.id
_entity.type
_entity.pdbx_description
1 polymer ?
#
loop_
_entity_poly.entity_id
_entity_poly.type
_entity_poly.pdbx_seq_one_letter_code
_entity_poly.pdbx_strand_id
1 'polypeptide(L)'
;MQTCLRRAAAASRLLPQWETCAPPLQQYQQQAGFAKRGGESVDNKLQKVLKMLEPQEVEKVQLSEEDYQEGMRRHKEYSRRKMAEHRQWQADVTTKIKLKAAAVAALPPHLRAAAEVPDDEPFPLNRQMWSETPPIEGFGEGVATMQQAGLKRVGTKHRK
;
A
#
# COMPACT_ATOMS: atom_id res chain seq x y z
N MET A 1 7.92 54.21 -29.51
CA MET A 1 6.67 54.89 -29.09
C MET A 1 5.89 53.89 -28.25
N GLN A 2 5.48 54.09 -27.01
CA GLN A 2 5.54 55.20 -26.05
C GLN A 2 5.52 54.54 -24.66
N THR A 3 6.33 55.08 -23.75
CA THR A 3 6.25 54.91 -22.31
C THR A 3 4.92 55.44 -21.77
N CYS A 4 4.28 54.74 -20.83
CA CYS A 4 3.36 55.39 -19.88
C CYS A 4 3.63 54.89 -18.46
N LEU A 5 4.43 55.72 -17.78
CA LEU A 5 4.66 55.77 -16.35
C LEU A 5 3.49 56.50 -15.65
N ARG A 6 3.32 56.18 -14.35
CA ARG A 6 2.67 56.95 -13.27
C ARG A 6 1.14 56.88 -13.13
N ARG A 7 0.72 56.37 -11.96
CA ARG A 7 0.22 57.24 -10.88
C ARG A 7 0.43 56.57 -9.52
N ALA A 8 1.22 57.23 -8.69
CA ALA A 8 1.25 57.04 -7.25
C ALA A 8 0.09 57.85 -6.65
N ALA A 9 -0.62 57.28 -5.68
CA ALA A 9 -1.35 58.04 -4.68
C ALA A 9 -1.55 57.18 -3.41
N ALA A 10 -1.19 57.81 -2.30
CA ALA A 10 -1.29 57.37 -0.91
C ALA A 10 -2.59 56.64 -0.52
N ALA A 11 -2.44 55.57 0.25
CA ALA A 11 -3.41 55.17 1.27
C ALA A 11 -2.63 54.77 2.52
N SER A 12 -2.50 55.74 3.41
CA SER A 12 -1.96 55.55 4.75
C SER A 12 -2.99 54.84 5.63
N ARG A 13 -2.49 54.05 6.59
CA ARG A 13 -3.13 53.63 7.83
C ARG A 13 -4.28 52.64 7.66
N LEU A 14 -4.05 51.42 8.16
CA LEU A 14 -4.92 50.69 9.10
C LEU A 14 -4.21 49.34 9.40
N LEU A 15 -3.34 49.34 10.40
CA LEU A 15 -2.89 48.10 11.04
C LEU A 15 -3.93 47.73 12.10
N PRO A 16 -4.49 46.50 12.12
CA PRO A 16 -5.46 46.09 13.13
C PRO A 16 -4.76 45.79 14.45
N GLN A 17 -5.21 46.53 15.46
CA GLN A 17 -4.92 46.45 16.88
C GLN A 17 -5.52 45.15 17.48
N TRP A 18 -4.78 44.04 17.46
CA TRP A 18 -5.17 42.81 18.18
C TRP A 18 -4.10 42.30 19.17
N GLU A 19 -2.99 43.02 19.33
CA GLU A 19 -2.05 42.75 20.40
C GLU A 19 -2.53 43.39 21.70
N THR A 20 -3.27 42.63 22.52
CA THR A 20 -3.33 42.71 24.01
C THR A 20 -4.54 41.94 24.54
N CYS A 21 -4.48 40.61 24.51
CA CYS A 21 -5.17 39.74 25.46
C CYS A 21 -4.69 38.29 25.29
N ALA A 22 -3.44 38.02 25.68
CA ALA A 22 -2.97 36.67 25.92
C ALA A 22 -2.53 36.59 27.39
N PRO A 23 -3.20 35.80 28.25
CA PRO A 23 -2.70 35.56 29.60
C PRO A 23 -1.37 34.78 29.54
N PRO A 24 -0.43 35.00 30.46
CA PRO A 24 0.88 34.35 30.42
C PRO A 24 0.72 32.83 30.61
N LEU A 25 1.28 32.06 29.68
CA LEU A 25 1.34 30.58 29.67
C LEU A 25 2.08 29.96 30.88
N GLN A 26 2.55 30.76 31.83
CA GLN A 26 3.37 30.30 32.96
C GLN A 26 2.56 29.65 34.10
N GLN A 27 1.24 29.84 34.16
CA GLN A 27 0.44 29.33 35.29
C GLN A 27 -0.01 27.86 35.16
N TYR A 28 0.04 27.24 33.98
CA TYR A 28 -0.40 25.85 33.82
C TYR A 28 0.67 24.80 34.11
N GLN A 29 1.93 25.19 34.28
CA GLN A 29 3.01 24.23 34.55
C GLN A 29 3.07 23.76 36.01
N GLN A 30 2.29 24.35 36.92
CA GLN A 30 2.45 24.12 38.36
C GLN A 30 1.50 23.06 38.97
N GLN A 31 0.60 22.44 38.18
CA GLN A 31 -0.43 21.54 38.73
C GLN A 31 -0.35 20.08 38.26
N ALA A 32 0.74 19.63 37.65
CA ALA A 32 0.93 18.22 37.31
C ALA A 32 2.05 17.58 38.15
N GLY A 33 1.88 17.62 39.46
CA GLY A 33 2.61 16.76 40.40
C GLY A 33 2.09 15.32 40.35
N PHE A 34 2.17 14.66 39.19
CA PHE A 34 1.96 13.22 39.09
C PHE A 34 3.31 12.51 39.23
N ALA A 35 3.42 11.68 40.26
CA ALA A 35 4.55 10.79 40.47
C ALA A 35 4.92 10.07 39.17
N LYS A 36 6.15 10.29 38.69
CA LYS A 36 6.73 9.65 37.51
C LYS A 36 6.85 8.14 37.76
N ARG A 37 5.78 7.38 37.54
CA ARG A 37 5.89 5.94 37.23
C ARG A 37 6.65 5.86 35.90
N GLY A 38 7.76 5.12 35.88
CA GLY A 38 8.69 5.02 34.75
C GLY A 38 8.06 4.40 33.50
N GLY A 39 7.24 5.16 32.78
CA GLY A 39 6.72 4.85 31.46
C GLY A 39 7.09 5.96 30.47
N GLU A 40 7.51 5.59 29.26
CA GLU A 40 7.81 6.54 28.19
C GLU A 40 6.58 7.40 27.87
N SER A 41 6.73 8.72 27.86
CA SER A 41 5.69 9.65 27.42
C SER A 41 5.33 9.40 25.96
N VAL A 42 4.11 9.79 25.57
CA VAL A 42 3.65 9.70 24.17
C VAL A 42 4.61 10.46 23.24
N ASP A 43 5.15 11.58 23.71
CA ASP A 43 6.13 12.39 22.99
C ASP A 43 7.44 11.64 22.75
N ASN A 44 7.92 10.85 23.72
CA ASN A 44 9.15 10.05 23.56
C ASN A 44 8.95 8.91 22.55
N LYS A 45 7.78 8.27 22.55
CA LYS A 45 7.43 7.24 21.56
C LYS A 45 7.31 7.83 20.17
N LEU A 46 6.68 9.00 20.06
CA LEU A 46 6.55 9.74 18.81
C LEU A 46 7.93 10.14 18.26
N GLN A 47 8.81 10.69 19.11
CA GLN A 47 10.19 11.02 18.73
C GLN A 47 10.97 9.79 18.25
N LYS A 48 10.78 8.63 18.88
CA LYS A 48 11.41 7.38 18.44
C LYS A 48 10.92 6.92 17.07
N VAL A 49 9.62 7.02 16.80
CA VAL A 49 9.05 6.73 15.48
C VAL A 49 9.57 7.72 14.44
N LEU A 50 9.57 9.02 14.74
CA LEU A 50 10.12 10.05 13.86
C LEU A 50 11.58 9.77 13.50
N LYS A 51 12.40 9.39 14.48
CA LYS A 51 13.79 8.97 14.27
C LYS A 51 13.95 7.72 13.38
N MET A 52 12.97 6.82 13.36
CA MET A 52 12.99 5.65 12.45
C MET A 52 12.64 6.02 11.01
N LEU A 53 11.86 7.09 10.81
CA LEU A 53 11.49 7.59 9.49
C LEU A 53 12.55 8.53 8.90
N GLU A 54 13.43 9.09 9.74
CA GLU A 54 14.56 9.88 9.29
C GLU A 54 15.43 9.06 8.31
N PRO A 55 15.77 9.61 7.13
CA PRO A 55 16.57 8.91 6.15
C PRO A 55 17.94 8.61 6.75
N GLN A 56 18.25 7.32 6.91
CA GLN A 56 19.58 6.90 7.32
C GLN A 56 20.47 6.80 6.08
N GLU A 57 21.58 7.54 6.10
CA GLU A 57 22.60 7.44 5.06
C GLU A 57 23.26 6.06 5.18
N VAL A 58 22.98 5.18 4.22
CA VAL A 58 23.65 3.89 4.12
C VAL A 58 24.96 4.11 3.37
N GLU A 59 26.08 3.70 3.96
CA GLU A 59 27.39 3.79 3.32
C GLU A 59 27.41 2.98 2.01
N LYS A 60 27.93 3.60 0.95
CA LYS A 60 28.09 2.92 -0.34
C LYS A 60 29.19 1.87 -0.22
N VAL A 61 28.84 0.61 -0.39
CA VAL A 61 29.81 -0.49 -0.44
C VAL A 61 30.70 -0.30 -1.68
N GLN A 62 32.01 -0.26 -1.47
CA GLN A 62 32.98 -0.27 -2.58
C GLN A 62 33.12 -1.72 -3.06
N LEU A 63 32.69 -2.00 -4.29
CA LEU A 63 32.88 -3.32 -4.90
C LEU A 63 34.27 -3.42 -5.51
N SER A 64 34.87 -4.61 -5.42
CA SER A 64 36.02 -4.94 -6.26
C SER A 64 35.61 -4.96 -7.74
N GLU A 65 36.56 -4.72 -8.65
CA GLU A 65 36.28 -4.75 -10.09
C GLU A 65 35.79 -6.14 -10.55
N GLU A 66 36.29 -7.20 -9.93
CA GLU A 66 35.88 -8.59 -10.21
C GLU A 66 34.41 -8.83 -9.81
N ASP A 67 34.02 -8.40 -8.60
CA ASP A 67 32.64 -8.52 -8.12
C ASP A 67 31.67 -7.69 -8.96
N TYR A 68 32.11 -6.50 -9.42
CA TYR A 68 31.32 -5.65 -10.29
C TYR A 68 31.02 -6.33 -11.64
N GLN A 69 32.04 -6.90 -12.28
CA GLN A 69 31.89 -7.60 -13.55
C GLN A 69 31.01 -8.86 -13.40
N GLU A 70 31.18 -9.60 -12.32
CA GLU A 70 30.32 -10.76 -12.04
C GLU A 70 28.87 -10.33 -11.81
N GLY A 71 28.64 -9.28 -11.02
CA GLY A 71 27.32 -8.70 -10.80
C GLY A 71 26.65 -8.29 -12.11
N MET A 72 27.40 -7.65 -13.01
CA MET A 72 26.92 -7.26 -14.33
C MET A 72 26.56 -8.46 -15.21
N ARG A 73 27.34 -9.54 -15.16
CA ARG A 73 27.02 -10.79 -15.87
C ARG A 73 25.73 -11.41 -15.33
N ARG A 74 25.63 -11.59 -14.01
CA ARG A 74 24.44 -12.15 -13.33
C ARG A 74 23.19 -11.32 -13.63
N HIS A 75 23.30 -9.99 -13.63
CA HIS A 75 22.21 -9.09 -13.97
C HIS A 75 21.70 -9.30 -15.41
N LYS A 76 22.61 -9.36 -16.39
CA LYS A 76 22.25 -9.61 -17.80
C LYS A 76 21.57 -10.97 -18.00
N GLU A 77 22.11 -12.01 -17.36
CA GLU A 77 21.53 -13.36 -17.41
C GLU A 77 20.14 -13.43 -16.78
N TYR A 78 19.97 -12.83 -15.60
CA TYR A 78 18.68 -12.73 -14.93
C TYR A 78 17.65 -11.99 -15.79
N SER A 79 18.03 -10.84 -16.36
CA SER A 79 17.17 -10.06 -17.25
C SER A 79 16.76 -10.87 -18.49
N ARG A 80 17.71 -11.56 -19.13
CA ARG A 80 17.44 -12.44 -20.27
C ARG A 80 16.44 -13.55 -19.91
N ARG A 81 16.63 -14.20 -18.76
CA ARG A 81 15.74 -15.27 -18.28
C ARG A 81 14.33 -14.73 -18.01
N LYS A 82 14.21 -13.61 -17.30
CA LYS A 82 12.92 -12.97 -17.02
C LYS A 82 12.16 -12.54 -18.28
N MET A 83 12.87 -12.02 -19.28
CA MET A 83 12.24 -11.69 -20.56
C MET A 83 11.79 -12.94 -21.34
N ALA A 84 12.52 -14.05 -21.22
CA ALA A 84 12.10 -15.32 -21.80
C ALA A 84 10.83 -15.87 -21.13
N GLU A 85 10.79 -15.90 -19.79
CA GLU A 85 9.61 -16.28 -19.01
C GLU A 85 8.39 -15.42 -19.38
N HIS A 86 8.58 -14.11 -19.51
CA HIS A 86 7.51 -13.19 -19.87
C HIS A 86 6.95 -13.48 -21.28
N ARG A 87 7.83 -13.72 -22.26
CA ARG A 87 7.39 -14.08 -23.63
C ARG A 87 6.64 -15.42 -23.66
N GLN A 88 7.09 -16.41 -22.90
CA GLN A 88 6.39 -17.69 -22.77
C GLN A 88 5.00 -17.50 -22.17
N TRP A 89 4.88 -16.71 -21.11
CA TRP A 89 3.60 -16.38 -20.49
C TRP A 89 2.68 -15.64 -21.46
N GLN A 90 3.17 -14.64 -22.20
CA GLN A 90 2.39 -13.93 -23.21
C GLN A 90 1.87 -14.86 -24.31
N ALA A 91 2.70 -15.80 -24.78
CA ALA A 91 2.32 -16.78 -25.79
C ALA A 91 1.22 -17.72 -25.29
N ASP A 92 1.33 -18.20 -24.05
CA ASP A 92 0.31 -19.03 -23.39
C ASP A 92 -1.02 -18.27 -23.24
N VAL A 93 -0.99 -17.05 -22.70
CA VAL A 93 -2.18 -16.19 -22.56
C VAL A 93 -2.84 -15.93 -23.92
N THR A 94 -2.05 -15.58 -24.93
CA THR A 94 -2.56 -15.33 -26.29
C THR A 94 -3.21 -16.58 -26.87
N THR A 95 -2.63 -17.75 -26.65
CA THR A 95 -3.17 -19.03 -27.10
C THR A 95 -4.51 -19.32 -26.42
N LYS A 96 -4.60 -19.12 -25.10
CA LYS A 96 -5.85 -19.27 -24.34
C LYS A 96 -6.95 -18.33 -24.83
N ILE A 97 -6.62 -17.07 -25.15
CA ILE A 97 -7.59 -16.11 -25.71
C ILE A 97 -8.11 -16.59 -27.07
N LYS A 98 -7.23 -17.03 -27.97
CA LYS A 98 -7.61 -17.55 -29.29
C LYS A 98 -8.52 -18.78 -29.17
N LEU A 99 -8.16 -19.71 -28.29
CA LEU A 99 -8.96 -20.92 -28.04
C LEU A 99 -10.32 -20.57 -27.42
N LYS A 100 -10.37 -19.63 -26.47
CA LYS A 100 -11.63 -19.12 -25.91
C LYS A 100 -12.54 -18.57 -27.02
N ALA A 101 -12.01 -17.72 -27.88
CA ALA A 101 -12.78 -17.13 -28.98
C ALA A 101 -13.30 -18.20 -29.97
N ALA A 102 -12.44 -19.15 -30.34
CA ALA A 102 -12.83 -20.27 -31.20
C ALA A 102 -13.92 -21.15 -30.57
N ALA A 103 -13.82 -21.42 -29.26
CA ALA A 103 -14.82 -22.19 -28.52
C ALA A 103 -16.18 -21.47 -28.49
N VAL A 104 -16.21 -20.16 -28.22
CA VAL A 104 -17.45 -19.37 -28.24
C VAL A 104 -18.08 -19.36 -29.65
N ALA A 105 -17.26 -19.26 -30.70
CA ALA A 105 -17.71 -19.31 -32.08
C ALA A 105 -18.24 -20.70 -32.50
N ALA A 106 -17.82 -21.78 -31.85
CA ALA A 106 -18.31 -23.13 -32.09
C ALA A 106 -19.65 -23.43 -31.41
N LEU A 107 -20.07 -22.61 -30.42
CA LEU A 107 -21.33 -22.83 -29.70
C LEU A 107 -22.57 -22.56 -30.59
N PRO A 108 -23.68 -23.27 -30.33
CA PRO A 108 -24.99 -22.93 -30.90
C PRO A 108 -25.42 -21.50 -30.54
N PRO A 109 -26.25 -20.85 -31.37
CA PRO A 109 -26.58 -19.42 -31.22
C PRO A 109 -27.26 -19.07 -29.89
N HIS A 110 -28.08 -19.97 -29.34
CA HIS A 110 -28.77 -19.75 -28.07
C HIS A 110 -27.83 -19.77 -26.86
N LEU A 111 -26.73 -20.53 -26.90
CA LEU A 111 -25.71 -20.56 -25.83
C LEU A 111 -24.65 -19.47 -26.01
N ARG A 112 -24.38 -19.09 -27.26
CA ARG A 112 -23.41 -18.02 -27.56
C ARG A 112 -23.80 -16.69 -26.94
N ALA A 113 -25.08 -16.32 -27.04
CA ALA A 113 -25.58 -15.07 -26.46
C ALA A 113 -25.35 -14.98 -24.94
N ALA A 114 -25.48 -16.09 -24.22
CA ALA A 114 -25.20 -16.14 -22.78
C ALA A 114 -23.69 -16.12 -22.47
N ALA A 115 -22.86 -16.77 -23.31
CA ALA A 115 -21.42 -16.87 -23.11
C ALA A 115 -20.64 -15.58 -23.46
N GLU A 116 -21.22 -14.69 -24.27
CA GLU A 116 -20.61 -13.40 -24.64
C GLU A 116 -20.76 -12.33 -23.54
N VAL A 117 -21.65 -12.55 -22.56
CA VAL A 117 -21.83 -11.64 -21.43
C VAL A 117 -20.59 -11.68 -20.54
N PRO A 118 -19.96 -10.52 -20.23
CA PRO A 118 -18.88 -10.46 -19.26
C PRO A 118 -19.32 -10.92 -17.87
N ASP A 119 -18.49 -11.72 -17.22
CA ASP A 119 -18.71 -12.14 -15.83
C ASP A 119 -18.07 -11.12 -14.88
N ASP A 120 -18.90 -10.46 -14.08
CA ASP A 120 -18.49 -9.47 -13.08
C ASP A 120 -18.44 -10.07 -11.65
N GLU A 121 -18.64 -11.39 -11.50
CA GLU A 121 -18.55 -12.05 -10.19
C GLU A 121 -17.10 -11.96 -9.66
N PRO A 122 -16.89 -11.46 -8.42
CA PRO A 122 -15.56 -11.44 -7.84
C PRO A 122 -15.07 -12.86 -7.55
N PHE A 123 -13.75 -13.03 -7.49
CA PHE A 123 -13.18 -14.31 -7.06
C PHE A 123 -13.71 -14.71 -5.67
N PRO A 124 -13.97 -16.01 -5.45
CA PRO A 124 -14.54 -16.47 -4.19
C PRO A 124 -13.53 -16.30 -3.04
N LEU A 125 -14.01 -15.93 -1.85
CA LEU A 125 -13.16 -15.57 -0.71
C LEU A 125 -12.34 -16.75 -0.15
N ASN A 126 -12.72 -17.98 -0.48
CA ASN A 126 -12.03 -19.21 -0.09
C ASN A 126 -10.87 -19.58 -1.03
N ARG A 127 -10.55 -18.75 -2.03
CA ARG A 127 -9.43 -18.99 -2.95
C ARG A 127 -8.09 -18.84 -2.20
N GLN A 128 -7.45 -19.96 -1.91
CA GLN A 128 -6.16 -19.99 -1.22
C GLN A 128 -5.04 -19.51 -2.14
N MET A 129 -4.19 -18.62 -1.62
CA MET A 129 -2.92 -18.25 -2.24
C MET A 129 -1.85 -19.28 -1.90
N TRP A 130 -0.90 -19.48 -2.82
CA TRP A 130 0.18 -20.44 -2.60
C TRP A 130 1.01 -20.02 -1.39
N SER A 131 1.14 -20.92 -0.42
CA SER A 131 2.02 -20.77 0.73
C SER A 131 3.36 -21.46 0.45
N GLU A 132 4.45 -20.90 0.98
CA GLU A 132 5.78 -21.50 0.84
C GLU A 132 5.86 -22.91 1.48
N THR A 133 5.22 -23.06 2.64
CA THR A 133 5.07 -24.35 3.33
C THR A 133 3.62 -24.81 3.22
N PRO A 134 3.34 -26.10 2.93
CA PRO A 134 1.97 -26.60 2.89
C PRO A 134 1.30 -26.48 4.27
N PRO A 135 -0.03 -26.34 4.31
CA PRO A 135 -0.78 -26.31 5.57
C PRO A 135 -0.69 -27.68 6.28
N ILE A 136 -0.81 -27.66 7.61
CA ILE A 136 -0.89 -28.87 8.43
C ILE A 136 -2.18 -29.64 8.06
N GLU A 137 -2.15 -30.96 8.13
CA GLU A 137 -3.33 -31.81 7.94
C GLU A 137 -4.48 -31.35 8.85
N GLY A 138 -5.69 -31.19 8.28
CA GLY A 138 -6.86 -30.66 9.00
C GLY A 138 -6.94 -29.13 9.11
N PHE A 139 -5.93 -28.38 8.66
CA PHE A 139 -5.95 -26.91 8.71
C PHE A 139 -6.94 -26.34 7.69
N GLY A 140 -8.06 -25.79 8.17
CA GLY A 140 -9.08 -25.12 7.36
C GLY A 140 -10.36 -25.92 7.11
N GLU A 141 -10.40 -27.21 7.43
CA GLU A 141 -11.58 -28.09 7.23
C GLU A 141 -12.83 -27.59 7.98
N GLY A 142 -12.66 -27.09 9.20
CA GLY A 142 -13.75 -26.51 10.01
C GLY A 142 -14.20 -25.11 9.56
N VAL A 143 -13.34 -24.36 8.86
CA VAL A 143 -13.65 -22.98 8.42
C VAL A 143 -14.31 -22.99 7.04
N ALA A 144 -13.87 -23.88 6.14
CA ALA A 144 -14.47 -24.07 4.82
C ALA A 144 -15.92 -24.58 4.93
N THR A 145 -16.19 -25.52 5.84
CA THR A 145 -17.54 -26.04 6.12
C THR A 145 -18.46 -24.97 6.74
N MET A 146 -17.96 -24.15 7.67
CA MET A 146 -18.75 -23.08 8.29
C MET A 146 -19.03 -21.88 7.36
N GLN A 147 -18.12 -21.56 6.44
CA GLN A 147 -18.32 -20.52 5.43
C GLN A 147 -19.32 -20.95 4.35
N GLN A 148 -19.28 -22.22 3.91
CA GLN A 148 -20.32 -22.79 3.04
C GLN A 148 -21.71 -22.80 3.69
N ALA A 149 -21.78 -22.91 5.02
CA ALA A 149 -23.03 -22.84 5.79
C ALA A 149 -23.50 -21.41 6.14
N GLY A 150 -22.78 -20.36 5.74
CA GLY A 150 -23.19 -18.96 5.97
C GLY A 150 -23.19 -18.48 7.43
N LEU A 151 -22.62 -19.24 8.37
CA LEU A 151 -22.70 -18.95 9.81
C LEU A 151 -21.56 -18.02 10.25
N LYS A 152 -21.82 -16.70 10.31
CA LYS A 152 -20.91 -15.73 10.94
C LYS A 152 -21.19 -15.64 12.45
N ARG A 153 -20.33 -16.18 13.30
CA ARG A 153 -20.32 -15.85 14.74
C ARG A 153 -19.61 -14.51 14.95
N VAL A 154 -20.35 -13.41 14.79
CA VAL A 154 -19.91 -12.10 15.27
C VAL A 154 -19.94 -12.14 16.80
N GLY A 155 -18.75 -12.23 17.40
CA GLY A 155 -18.59 -12.49 18.83
C GLY A 155 -19.09 -11.35 19.70
N THR A 156 -20.16 -11.59 20.46
CA THR A 156 -20.48 -10.83 21.67
C THR A 156 -19.63 -11.37 22.82
N LYS A 157 -18.47 -10.76 23.08
CA LYS A 157 -17.77 -10.98 24.35
C LYS A 157 -18.58 -10.30 25.46
N HIS A 158 -19.44 -11.06 26.15
CA HIS A 158 -20.01 -10.62 27.42
C HIS A 158 -18.87 -10.57 28.44
N ARG A 159 -18.49 -9.36 28.85
CA ARG A 159 -17.61 -9.15 29.99
C ARG A 159 -18.48 -9.29 31.24
N LYS A 160 -18.20 -10.30 32.07
CA LYS A 160 -18.78 -10.43 33.41
C LYS A 160 -18.25 -9.32 34.32
#